data_AF-A0A7C4QRF5-F1
#
_entry.id   AF-A0A7C4QRF5-F1
#
_cell.length_a   1.000
_cell.length_b   1.000
_cell.length_c   1.000
_cell.angle_alpha   90.00
_cell.angle_beta   90.00
_cell.angle_gamma   90.00
#
_symmetry.space_group_name_H-M   'P 1'
#
loop_
_entity.id
_entity.type
_entity.pdbx_description
1 polymer ?
#
loop_
_entity_poly.entity_id
_entity_poly.type
_entity_poly.pdbx_seq_one_letter_code
_entity_poly.pdbx_strand_id
1 'polypeptide(L)'
;MPVACWMLNRHTNRQSMRRSQPLFSANHPQPGDGGLRGAVHAGDSVMRVVMAADPAGQAYLEQLRSVIEEHGWEVCDLSAEGLPSDDWPTVVLSVGSLVVSGQADRGIVIGPTGNGEALVINRIPEIRCTVCWDSRSARVARQELDANVLALSRELVPAARARRIVATWLQRSFRPSTHHEPERFERRLPDLIALGNPNGRGRHLSPFLDEPTYICEHCREEFAFQLELLDGATQELIEECPVCGQENRILVEIDAQGAIRTSGDPDVSH
;
A
#
# COMPACT_ATOMS: atom_id res chain seq x y z
N MET A 1 4.51 10.12 30.30
CA MET A 1 5.36 8.94 30.03
C MET A 1 5.33 8.01 31.23
N PRO A 2 5.44 6.67 31.06
CA PRO A 2 5.20 5.88 29.86
C PRO A 2 4.29 4.66 30.14
N VAL A 3 3.55 4.17 29.16
CA VAL A 3 3.23 2.73 29.11
C VAL A 3 3.39 2.27 27.68
N ALA A 4 4.33 1.36 27.52
CA ALA A 4 4.78 0.79 26.27
C ALA A 4 3.71 -0.14 25.66
N CYS A 5 3.49 -0.01 24.36
CA CYS A 5 2.88 -1.07 23.55
C CYS A 5 4.00 -1.82 22.81
N TRP A 6 3.79 -3.11 22.59
CA TRP A 6 4.82 -4.15 22.58
C TRP A 6 5.53 -4.37 21.22
N MET A 7 6.69 -5.03 21.32
CA MET A 7 7.55 -5.53 20.24
C MET A 7 6.80 -6.29 19.15
N LEU A 8 6.99 -5.89 17.89
CA LEU A 8 6.87 -6.76 16.71
C LEU A 8 7.99 -7.80 16.75
N ASN A 9 7.73 -8.92 17.43
CA ASN A 9 8.71 -10.00 17.55
C ASN A 9 8.76 -10.81 16.24
N ARG A 10 9.89 -10.71 15.52
CA ARG A 10 10.21 -11.61 14.41
C ARG A 10 10.50 -13.01 15.00
N HIS A 11 9.81 -14.01 14.48
CA HIS A 11 9.99 -15.46 14.68
C HIS A 11 9.42 -16.11 15.98
N THR A 12 8.49 -17.04 15.73
CA THR A 12 8.20 -18.30 16.45
C THR A 12 8.14 -18.27 17.99
N ASN A 13 6.93 -18.38 18.57
CA ASN A 13 6.49 -19.56 19.38
C ASN A 13 5.06 -19.34 19.93
N ARG A 14 4.28 -20.42 19.99
CA ARG A 14 2.82 -20.50 20.23
C ARG A 14 2.37 -20.24 21.69
N GLN A 15 3.15 -19.54 22.51
CA GLN A 15 2.87 -19.37 23.94
C GLN A 15 3.20 -17.96 24.45
N SER A 16 2.32 -16.99 24.20
CA SER A 16 2.04 -15.88 25.14
C SER A 16 0.88 -15.01 24.61
N MET A 17 -0.35 -15.52 24.69
CA MET A 17 -1.52 -14.64 24.66
C MET A 17 -1.59 -13.86 25.98
N ARG A 18 -0.73 -12.84 26.15
CA ARG A 18 -0.95 -11.79 27.14
C ARG A 18 -1.86 -10.75 26.49
N ARG A 19 -3.03 -10.51 27.09
CA ARG A 19 -4.01 -9.52 26.63
C ARG A 19 -3.33 -8.16 26.42
N SER A 20 -3.27 -7.71 25.17
CA SER A 20 -2.90 -6.35 24.80
C SER A 20 -3.89 -5.37 25.45
N GLN A 21 -3.39 -4.27 25.99
CA GLN A 21 -4.24 -3.17 26.45
C GLN A 21 -5.03 -2.62 25.25
N PRO A 22 -6.29 -2.18 25.45
CA PRO A 22 -7.08 -1.66 24.35
C PRO A 22 -6.51 -0.32 23.86
N LEU A 23 -6.39 -0.17 22.54
CA LEU A 23 -5.90 1.05 21.87
C LEU A 23 -6.85 2.26 22.03
N PHE A 24 -8.09 1.98 22.40
CA PHE A 24 -9.20 2.92 22.56
C PHE A 24 -9.86 2.67 23.94
N SER A 25 -10.68 3.59 24.44
CA SER A 25 -11.26 3.48 25.79
C SER A 25 -12.11 2.20 25.97
N ALA A 26 -12.10 1.61 27.17
CA ALA A 26 -12.60 0.25 27.45
C ALA A 26 -14.15 0.08 27.46
N ASN A 27 -14.93 1.10 27.10
CA ASN A 27 -16.39 1.08 27.21
C ASN A 27 -17.11 0.50 25.97
N HIS A 28 -16.45 -0.29 25.13
CA HIS A 28 -17.02 -0.76 23.86
C HIS A 28 -17.06 -2.29 23.71
N PRO A 29 -18.15 -2.83 23.11
CA PRO A 29 -18.30 -4.26 22.91
C PRO A 29 -17.22 -4.79 21.97
N GLN A 30 -16.54 -5.86 22.41
CA GLN A 30 -15.58 -6.59 21.59
C GLN A 30 -16.32 -7.33 20.46
N PRO A 31 -15.76 -7.42 19.25
CA PRO A 31 -16.43 -8.09 18.13
C PRO A 31 -16.61 -9.57 18.44
N GLY A 32 -17.88 -10.00 18.47
CA GLY A 32 -18.28 -11.41 18.54
C GLY A 32 -18.18 -12.09 17.17
N ASP A 33 -17.91 -13.38 17.22
CA ASP A 33 -17.66 -14.28 16.09
C ASP A 33 -18.84 -14.32 15.09
N GLY A 34 -18.50 -14.31 13.79
CA GLY A 34 -19.32 -14.58 12.62
C GLY A 34 -20.85 -14.37 12.70
N GLY A 35 -21.34 -13.21 12.25
CA GLY A 35 -22.76 -12.99 11.98
C GLY A 35 -23.00 -11.80 11.06
N LEU A 36 -23.80 -12.02 10.01
CA LEU A 36 -24.16 -11.04 8.97
C LEU A 36 -24.50 -9.65 9.55
N ARG A 37 -23.91 -8.62 8.96
CA ARG A 37 -24.03 -7.19 9.33
C ARG A 37 -25.50 -6.74 9.30
N GLY A 38 -26.17 -6.85 10.46
CA GLY A 38 -27.49 -6.31 10.73
C GLY A 38 -27.40 -5.22 11.79
N ALA A 39 -27.84 -4.02 11.41
CA ALA A 39 -28.23 -2.88 12.26
C ALA A 39 -27.51 -2.72 13.61
N VAL A 40 -26.54 -1.79 13.66
CA VAL A 40 -26.00 -1.30 14.93
C VAL A 40 -27.12 -0.55 15.67
N HIS A 41 -27.48 -1.02 16.87
CA HIS A 41 -28.37 -0.31 17.77
C HIS A 41 -27.78 1.07 18.08
N ALA A 42 -28.61 2.11 17.98
CA ALA A 42 -28.26 3.49 18.30
C ALA A 42 -28.06 3.64 19.81
N GLY A 43 -26.81 3.50 20.27
CA GLY A 43 -26.37 3.81 21.63
C GLY A 43 -24.85 3.95 21.65
N ASP A 44 -24.37 5.20 21.68
CA ASP A 44 -23.06 5.66 22.16
C ASP A 44 -21.78 4.93 21.71
N SER A 45 -21.61 4.61 20.42
CA SER A 45 -20.28 4.25 19.91
C SER A 45 -19.59 5.48 19.30
N VAL A 46 -18.57 5.99 19.98
CA VAL A 46 -17.69 7.03 19.45
C VAL A 46 -16.84 6.43 18.32
N MET A 47 -16.71 7.14 17.19
CA MET A 47 -15.88 6.66 16.07
C MET A 47 -14.40 6.63 16.49
N ARG A 48 -13.73 5.52 16.21
CA ARG A 48 -12.31 5.29 16.49
C ARG A 48 -11.50 5.45 15.21
N VAL A 49 -10.59 6.40 15.19
CA VAL A 49 -9.71 6.68 14.07
C VAL A 49 -8.29 6.27 14.45
N VAL A 50 -7.63 5.47 13.64
CA VAL A 50 -6.20 5.23 13.77
C VAL A 50 -5.45 6.00 12.69
N MET A 51 -4.30 6.58 13.04
CA MET A 51 -3.51 7.36 12.10
C MET A 51 -2.01 7.04 12.19
N ALA A 52 -1.32 7.25 11.07
CA ALA A 52 0.13 7.16 10.97
C ALA A 52 0.69 8.18 9.98
N ALA A 53 1.88 8.69 10.25
CA ALA A 53 2.66 9.47 9.30
C ALA A 53 4.14 9.07 9.30
N ASP A 54 4.84 9.44 8.22
CA ASP A 54 6.30 9.48 8.22
C ASP A 54 6.85 10.46 9.29
N PRO A 55 8.13 10.39 9.64
CA PRO A 55 8.71 11.28 10.66
C PRO A 55 8.54 12.78 10.36
N ALA A 56 8.52 13.16 9.09
CA ALA A 56 8.33 14.55 8.66
C ALA A 56 6.86 15.02 8.73
N GLY A 57 5.92 14.10 8.96
CA GLY A 57 4.48 14.35 9.07
C GLY A 57 3.98 14.64 10.48
N GLN A 58 4.84 14.66 11.52
CA GLN A 58 4.40 14.84 12.91
C GLN A 58 3.59 16.12 13.16
N ALA A 59 4.04 17.26 12.64
CA ALA A 59 3.31 18.53 12.77
C ALA A 59 1.94 18.50 12.05
N TYR A 60 1.82 17.65 11.04
CA TYR A 60 0.59 17.43 10.29
C TYR A 60 -0.40 16.57 11.08
N LEU A 61 0.10 15.52 11.75
CA LEU A 61 -0.69 14.63 12.61
C LEU A 61 -1.38 15.42 13.72
N GLU A 62 -0.66 16.29 14.42
CA GLU A 62 -1.22 17.08 15.52
C GLU A 62 -2.42 17.94 15.09
N GLN A 63 -2.30 18.59 13.92
CA GLN A 63 -3.39 19.39 13.38
C GLN A 63 -4.61 18.56 12.97
N LEU A 64 -4.40 17.33 12.51
CA LEU A 64 -5.48 16.42 12.14
C LEU A 64 -6.11 15.75 13.35
N ARG A 65 -5.31 15.40 14.36
CA ARG A 65 -5.76 14.91 15.67
C ARG A 65 -6.76 15.88 16.29
N SER A 66 -6.40 17.16 16.34
CA SER A 66 -7.28 18.22 16.83
C SER A 66 -8.61 18.26 16.09
N VAL A 67 -8.65 18.08 14.77
CA VAL A 67 -9.92 18.01 14.02
C VAL A 67 -10.76 16.81 14.43
N ILE A 68 -10.15 15.65 14.62
CA ILE A 68 -10.86 14.43 14.97
C ILE A 68 -11.48 14.57 16.36
N GLU A 69 -10.70 15.07 17.32
CA GLU A 69 -11.14 15.32 18.70
C GLU A 69 -12.22 16.42 18.78
N GLU A 70 -12.12 17.50 17.97
CA GLU A 70 -13.13 18.55 17.85
C GLU A 70 -14.52 18.02 17.46
N HIS A 71 -14.59 16.88 16.77
CA HIS A 71 -15.83 16.22 16.37
C HIS A 71 -16.30 15.14 17.37
N GLY A 72 -15.60 15.00 18.50
CA GLY A 72 -15.92 14.03 19.54
C GLY A 72 -15.57 12.59 19.17
N TRP A 73 -14.60 12.38 18.27
CA TRP A 73 -14.10 11.06 17.90
C TRP A 73 -12.81 10.71 18.64
N GLU A 74 -12.54 9.42 18.83
CA GLU A 74 -11.29 8.94 19.43
C GLU A 74 -10.23 8.76 18.35
N VAL A 75 -8.97 9.08 18.68
CA VAL A 75 -7.85 9.00 17.75
C VAL A 75 -6.64 8.34 18.39
N CYS A 76 -6.08 7.36 17.69
CA CYS A 76 -4.84 6.67 18.07
C CYS A 76 -3.78 6.94 17.00
N ASP A 77 -2.61 7.44 17.41
CA ASP A 77 -1.50 7.76 16.52
C ASP A 77 -0.37 6.76 16.70
N LEU A 78 -0.11 5.96 15.67
CA LEU A 78 0.94 4.93 15.68
C LEU A 78 2.33 5.50 15.39
N SER A 79 2.43 6.77 14.98
CA SER A 79 3.70 7.43 14.63
C SER A 79 4.50 7.80 15.88
N ALA A 80 3.85 7.87 17.03
CA ALA A 80 4.47 8.15 18.32
C ALA A 80 5.30 6.96 18.87
N GLU A 81 5.20 5.77 18.28
CA GLU A 81 5.79 4.54 18.81
C GLU A 81 7.27 4.31 18.43
N GLY A 82 7.99 5.33 17.94
CA GLY A 82 9.44 5.25 17.75
C GLY A 82 9.86 4.21 16.71
N LEU A 83 9.03 3.97 15.69
CA LEU A 83 9.37 3.09 14.58
C LEU A 83 10.52 3.72 13.79
N PRO A 84 11.55 2.94 13.41
CA PRO A 84 12.65 3.44 12.63
C PRO A 84 12.10 4.08 11.34
N SER A 85 12.57 5.29 11.06
CA SER A 85 12.25 6.13 9.88
C SER A 85 12.06 5.33 8.59
N ASP A 86 12.84 4.27 8.43
CA ASP A 86 13.01 3.56 7.17
C ASP A 86 11.99 2.42 6.94
N ASP A 87 11.18 2.07 7.94
CA ASP A 87 10.13 1.04 7.82
C ASP A 87 8.71 1.62 7.92
N TRP A 88 8.50 2.74 7.22
CA TRP A 88 7.16 3.32 7.02
C TRP A 88 6.10 2.32 6.51
N PRO A 89 6.42 1.31 5.65
CA PRO A 89 5.42 0.35 5.19
C PRO A 89 4.82 -0.45 6.34
N THR A 90 5.63 -0.88 7.32
CA THR A 90 5.14 -1.62 8.49
C THR A 90 4.14 -0.79 9.31
N VAL A 91 4.38 0.51 9.46
CA VAL A 91 3.45 1.41 10.18
C VAL A 91 2.12 1.54 9.43
N VAL A 92 2.20 1.75 8.11
CA VAL A 92 1.04 1.84 7.22
C VAL A 92 0.22 0.54 7.25
N LEU A 93 0.88 -0.62 7.22
CA LEU A 93 0.21 -1.93 7.30
C LEU A 93 -0.44 -2.17 8.67
N SER A 94 0.14 -1.62 9.74
CA SER A 94 -0.44 -1.68 11.09
C SER A 94 -1.75 -0.91 11.17
N VAL A 95 -1.84 0.28 10.56
CA VAL A 95 -3.11 1.03 10.40
C VAL A 95 -4.17 0.17 9.73
N GLY A 96 -3.84 -0.47 8.60
CA GLY A 96 -4.79 -1.29 7.86
C GLY A 96 -5.24 -2.51 8.65
N SER A 97 -4.32 -3.17 9.36
CA SER A 97 -4.62 -4.33 10.21
C SER A 97 -5.61 -3.99 11.33
N LEU A 98 -5.49 -2.81 11.94
CA LEU A 98 -6.41 -2.34 12.98
C LEU A 98 -7.80 -2.01 12.43
N VAL A 99 -7.88 -1.48 11.21
CA VAL A 99 -9.17 -1.22 10.53
C VAL A 99 -9.86 -2.54 10.17
N VAL A 100 -9.14 -3.51 9.59
CA VAL A 100 -9.72 -4.81 9.20
C VAL A 100 -10.16 -5.63 10.41
N SER A 101 -9.36 -5.62 11.49
CA SER A 101 -9.72 -6.33 12.73
C SER A 101 -10.87 -5.67 13.52
N GLY A 102 -11.37 -4.51 13.09
CA GLY A 102 -12.42 -3.78 13.79
C GLY A 102 -11.95 -3.12 15.10
N GLN A 103 -10.64 -3.05 15.34
CA GLN A 103 -10.06 -2.31 16.47
C GLN A 103 -10.12 -0.79 16.23
N ALA A 104 -10.11 -0.36 14.98
CA ALA A 104 -10.42 1.01 14.56
C ALA A 104 -11.53 0.99 13.51
N ASP A 105 -12.34 2.05 13.46
CA ASP A 105 -13.40 2.19 12.46
C ASP A 105 -12.86 2.78 11.15
N ARG A 106 -11.83 3.65 11.24
CA ARG A 106 -11.23 4.36 10.10
C ARG A 106 -9.72 4.49 10.25
N GLY A 107 -9.01 4.50 9.12
CA GLY A 107 -7.57 4.73 9.07
C GLY A 107 -7.21 6.03 8.33
N ILE A 108 -6.16 6.72 8.78
CA ILE A 108 -5.56 7.85 8.06
C ILE A 108 -4.05 7.62 7.95
N VAL A 109 -3.51 7.67 6.74
CA VAL A 109 -2.07 7.55 6.50
C VAL A 109 -1.54 8.79 5.79
N ILE A 110 -0.39 9.29 6.23
CA ILE A 110 0.20 10.53 5.73
C ILE A 110 1.63 10.26 5.31
N GLY A 111 1.99 10.73 4.12
CA GLY A 111 3.37 10.73 3.67
C GLY A 111 3.66 11.86 2.70
N PRO A 112 4.78 11.81 1.98
CA PRO A 112 5.19 12.87 1.06
C PRO A 112 4.08 13.17 0.05
N THR A 113 3.61 12.13 -0.66
CA THR A 113 2.54 12.24 -1.68
C THR A 113 1.26 11.50 -1.32
N GLY A 114 1.26 10.62 -0.32
CA GLY A 114 0.12 9.75 0.00
C GLY A 114 0.00 8.52 -0.93
N ASN A 115 0.67 8.51 -2.08
CA ASN A 115 0.55 7.43 -3.07
C ASN A 115 1.24 6.15 -2.60
N GLY A 116 2.43 6.24 -1.99
CA GLY A 116 3.16 5.08 -1.49
C GLY A 116 2.38 4.38 -0.38
N GLU A 117 1.80 5.17 0.52
CA GLU A 117 0.99 4.71 1.63
C GLU A 117 -0.28 4.01 1.12
N ALA A 118 -0.97 4.62 0.15
CA ALA A 118 -2.14 4.01 -0.49
C ALA A 118 -1.79 2.71 -1.24
N LEU A 119 -0.65 2.68 -1.95
CA LEU A 119 -0.19 1.50 -2.69
C LEU A 119 0.08 0.32 -1.75
N VAL A 120 0.77 0.57 -0.64
CA VAL A 120 1.12 -0.46 0.34
C VAL A 120 -0.12 -0.96 1.08
N ILE A 121 -0.94 -0.06 1.61
CA ILE A 121 -2.04 -0.47 2.49
C ILE A 121 -3.16 -1.20 1.75
N ASN A 122 -3.38 -0.88 0.48
CA ASN A 122 -4.35 -1.58 -0.38
C ASN A 122 -3.95 -3.04 -0.69
N ARG A 123 -2.76 -3.49 -0.30
CA ARG A 123 -2.37 -4.91 -0.35
C ARG A 123 -3.07 -5.75 0.72
N ILE A 124 -3.59 -5.12 1.77
CA ILE A 124 -4.37 -5.79 2.81
C ILE A 124 -5.78 -6.03 2.25
N PRO A 125 -6.28 -7.28 2.23
CA PRO A 125 -7.65 -7.57 1.85
C PRO A 125 -8.65 -6.71 2.64
N GLU A 126 -9.73 -6.29 2.00
CA GLU A 126 -10.78 -5.45 2.58
C GLU A 126 -10.39 -3.98 2.89
N ILE A 127 -9.13 -3.60 2.73
CA ILE A 127 -8.74 -2.19 2.73
C ILE A 127 -9.11 -1.54 1.40
N ARG A 128 -9.76 -0.38 1.51
CA ARG A 128 -10.06 0.55 0.43
C ARG A 128 -9.48 1.90 0.82
N CYS A 129 -8.27 2.14 0.35
CA CYS A 129 -7.54 3.37 0.57
C CYS A 129 -7.50 4.21 -0.72
N THR A 130 -7.77 5.51 -0.57
CA THR A 130 -7.70 6.48 -1.66
C THR A 130 -6.86 7.69 -1.25
N VAL A 131 -6.03 8.18 -2.15
CA VAL A 131 -5.34 9.46 -1.98
C VAL A 131 -6.31 10.60 -2.27
N CYS A 132 -6.42 11.56 -1.35
CA CYS A 132 -7.30 12.72 -1.51
C CYS A 132 -6.54 14.04 -1.50
N TRP A 133 -6.91 14.92 -2.42
CA TRP A 133 -6.25 16.21 -2.64
C TRP A 133 -7.13 17.40 -2.24
N ASP A 134 -8.45 17.18 -2.20
CA ASP A 134 -9.46 18.19 -1.87
C ASP A 134 -10.74 17.57 -1.28
N SER A 135 -11.67 18.42 -0.84
CA SER A 135 -12.95 17.98 -0.26
C SER A 135 -13.83 17.23 -1.26
N ARG A 136 -13.67 17.45 -2.57
CA ARG A 136 -14.43 16.72 -3.59
C ARG A 136 -13.95 15.27 -3.65
N SER A 137 -12.64 15.04 -3.74
CA SER A 137 -12.07 13.69 -3.75
C SER A 137 -12.39 12.96 -2.44
N ALA A 138 -12.30 13.64 -1.29
CA ALA A 138 -12.66 13.11 0.02
C ALA A 138 -14.11 12.62 0.10
N ARG A 139 -15.03 13.42 -0.45
CA ARG A 139 -16.45 13.09 -0.52
C ARG A 139 -16.69 11.87 -1.40
N VAL A 140 -16.11 11.84 -2.61
CA VAL A 140 -16.24 10.70 -3.54
C VAL A 140 -15.68 9.43 -2.90
N ALA A 141 -14.48 9.51 -2.33
CA ALA A 141 -13.83 8.40 -1.62
C ALA A 141 -14.74 7.78 -0.56
N ARG A 142 -15.38 8.59 0.28
CA ARG A 142 -16.25 8.08 1.34
C ARG A 142 -17.63 7.65 0.85
N GLN A 143 -18.29 8.50 0.06
CA GLN A 143 -19.68 8.30 -0.32
C GLN A 143 -19.85 7.27 -1.42
N GLU A 144 -18.91 7.19 -2.36
CA GLU A 144 -19.09 6.39 -3.58
C GLU A 144 -18.17 5.16 -3.61
N LEU A 145 -17.00 5.23 -2.97
CA LEU A 145 -16.01 4.13 -2.95
C LEU A 145 -15.97 3.38 -1.60
N ASP A 146 -16.76 3.83 -0.62
CA ASP A 146 -16.74 3.33 0.76
C ASP A 146 -15.31 3.21 1.34
N ALA A 147 -14.42 4.15 1.02
CA ALA A 147 -13.03 4.11 1.48
C ALA A 147 -13.00 4.08 3.02
N ASN A 148 -12.33 3.06 3.59
CA ASN A 148 -12.15 2.88 5.03
C ASN A 148 -10.79 3.39 5.52
N VAL A 149 -9.89 3.69 4.58
CA VAL A 149 -8.63 4.40 4.84
C VAL A 149 -8.50 5.61 3.92
N LEU A 150 -7.97 6.70 4.46
CA LEU A 150 -7.64 7.92 3.74
C LEU A 150 -6.13 8.11 3.67
N ALA A 151 -5.59 8.36 2.47
CA ALA A 151 -4.20 8.77 2.29
C ALA A 151 -4.10 10.28 2.01
N LEU A 152 -3.14 10.94 2.65
CA LEU A 152 -2.89 12.38 2.52
C LEU A 152 -1.42 12.68 2.20
N SER A 153 -1.21 13.74 1.42
CA SER A 153 0.11 14.28 1.11
C SER A 153 0.46 15.45 2.03
N ARG A 154 1.56 15.34 2.78
CA ARG A 154 2.07 16.48 3.55
C ARG A 154 2.78 17.54 2.69
N GLU A 155 3.22 17.19 1.47
CA GLU A 155 3.98 18.09 0.59
C GLU A 155 3.07 18.83 -0.42
N LEU A 156 1.99 18.19 -0.87
CA LEU A 156 1.11 18.72 -1.92
C LEU A 156 -0.20 19.29 -1.36
N VAL A 157 -0.60 18.88 -0.14
CA VAL A 157 -1.85 19.34 0.50
C VAL A 157 -1.51 20.17 1.74
N PRO A 158 -1.75 21.50 1.71
CA PRO A 158 -1.55 22.35 2.89
C PRO A 158 -2.42 21.89 4.06
N ALA A 159 -1.90 21.98 5.29
CA ALA A 159 -2.57 21.46 6.49
C ALA A 159 -4.01 22.02 6.69
N ALA A 160 -4.24 23.30 6.40
CA ALA A 160 -5.58 23.89 6.45
C ALA A 160 -6.58 23.21 5.48
N ARG A 161 -6.12 22.76 4.31
CA ARG A 161 -6.93 21.99 3.36
C ARG A 161 -7.11 20.55 3.85
N ALA A 162 -6.07 19.95 4.41
CA ALA A 162 -6.09 18.61 5.00
C ALA A 162 -7.16 18.47 6.10
N ARG A 163 -7.24 19.44 7.01
CA ARG A 163 -8.28 19.51 8.05
C ARG A 163 -9.68 19.42 7.45
N ARG A 164 -9.94 20.15 6.36
CA ARG A 164 -11.22 20.12 5.65
C ARG A 164 -11.47 18.78 4.95
N ILE A 165 -10.43 18.17 4.38
CA ILE A 165 -10.50 16.86 3.75
C ILE A 165 -10.87 15.79 4.78
N VAL A 166 -10.16 15.74 5.91
CA VAL A 166 -10.40 14.76 6.99
C VAL A 166 -11.80 14.92 7.56
N ALA A 167 -12.22 16.15 7.90
CA ALA A 167 -13.58 16.40 8.36
C ALA A 167 -14.63 15.97 7.31
N THR A 168 -14.42 16.32 6.03
CA THR A 168 -15.33 15.91 4.95
C THR A 168 -15.40 14.40 4.80
N TRP A 169 -14.30 13.68 4.95
CA TRP A 169 -14.26 12.24 4.80
C TRP A 169 -14.90 11.51 5.99
N LEU A 170 -14.60 11.92 7.23
CA LEU A 170 -15.11 11.27 8.45
C LEU A 170 -16.60 11.51 8.68
N GLN A 171 -17.13 12.70 8.37
CA GLN A 171 -18.54 13.04 8.60
C GLN A 171 -19.51 12.37 7.62
N ARG A 172 -19.02 11.73 6.55
CA ARG A 172 -19.87 11.23 5.47
C ARG A 172 -20.11 9.73 5.61
N SER A 173 -21.37 9.34 5.45
CA SER A 173 -21.74 7.93 5.30
C SER A 173 -21.63 7.51 3.84
N PHE A 174 -21.39 6.21 3.63
CA PHE A 174 -21.45 5.62 2.30
C PHE A 174 -22.84 5.81 1.70
N ARG A 175 -22.88 6.28 0.45
CA ARG A 175 -24.10 6.57 -0.32
C ARG A 175 -23.82 6.23 -1.79
N PRO A 176 -24.06 4.98 -2.21
CA PRO A 176 -23.84 4.57 -3.58
C PRO A 176 -24.57 5.52 -4.54
N SER A 177 -23.84 6.21 -5.43
CA SER A 177 -24.42 7.10 -6.46
C SER A 177 -24.98 6.27 -7.63
N THR A 178 -25.91 6.81 -8.41
CA THR A 178 -26.51 6.12 -9.57
C THR A 178 -25.71 6.29 -10.87
N HIS A 179 -24.67 7.14 -10.89
CA HIS A 179 -23.86 7.46 -12.08
C HIS A 179 -22.57 6.65 -12.19
N HIS A 180 -22.01 6.25 -11.05
CA HIS A 180 -21.25 5.02 -10.96
C HIS A 180 -22.28 3.92 -10.72
N GLU A 181 -22.12 2.71 -11.22
CA GLU A 181 -22.92 1.57 -10.76
C GLU A 181 -22.15 0.97 -9.58
N PRO A 182 -22.32 1.44 -8.33
CA PRO A 182 -21.73 0.79 -7.16
C PRO A 182 -22.23 -0.64 -7.07
N GLU A 183 -23.43 -0.96 -7.55
CA GLU A 183 -23.87 -2.35 -7.74
C GLU A 183 -22.91 -3.14 -8.64
N ARG A 184 -22.29 -2.53 -9.66
CA ARG A 184 -21.30 -3.20 -10.52
C ARG A 184 -19.94 -3.30 -9.83
N PHE A 185 -19.49 -2.24 -9.15
CA PHE A 185 -18.23 -2.26 -8.41
C PHE A 185 -18.31 -3.24 -7.25
N GLU A 186 -19.35 -3.19 -6.42
CA GLU A 186 -19.61 -4.09 -5.29
C GLU A 186 -19.89 -5.52 -5.74
N ARG A 187 -20.70 -5.74 -6.80
CA ARG A 187 -20.91 -7.09 -7.37
C ARG A 187 -19.61 -7.68 -7.89
N ARG A 188 -18.77 -6.86 -8.52
CA ARG A 188 -17.45 -7.28 -9.01
C ARG A 188 -16.37 -7.21 -7.94
N LEU A 189 -16.59 -6.61 -6.78
CA LEU A 189 -15.54 -6.42 -5.79
C LEU A 189 -15.02 -7.78 -5.32
N PRO A 190 -15.86 -8.78 -5.02
CA PRO A 190 -15.42 -10.16 -4.82
C PRO A 190 -14.61 -10.70 -6.00
N ASP A 191 -15.08 -10.51 -7.23
CA ASP A 191 -14.38 -10.98 -8.45
C ASP A 191 -13.03 -10.28 -8.65
N LEU A 192 -12.93 -8.98 -8.38
CA LEU A 192 -11.73 -8.16 -8.50
C LEU A 192 -10.72 -8.50 -7.40
N ILE A 193 -11.19 -8.75 -6.18
CA ILE A 193 -10.38 -9.27 -5.08
C ILE A 193 -9.85 -10.66 -5.44
N ALA A 194 -10.69 -11.54 -6.02
CA ALA A 194 -10.30 -12.86 -6.50
C ALA A 194 -9.33 -12.81 -7.69
N LEU A 195 -9.47 -11.82 -8.59
CA LEU A 195 -8.51 -11.57 -9.68
C LEU A 195 -7.14 -11.14 -9.15
N GLY A 196 -7.12 -10.41 -8.02
CA GLY A 196 -5.90 -10.09 -7.28
C GLY A 196 -5.25 -11.30 -6.63
N ASN A 197 -5.95 -12.45 -6.54
CA ASN A 197 -5.48 -13.62 -5.83
C ASN A 197 -6.09 -14.96 -6.31
N PRO A 198 -5.70 -15.51 -7.47
CA PRO A 198 -6.08 -16.89 -7.80
C PRO A 198 -5.25 -17.95 -7.05
N ASN A 199 -4.08 -17.62 -6.51
CA ASN A 199 -3.10 -18.62 -5.99
C ASN A 199 -2.14 -18.15 -4.86
N GLY A 200 -2.38 -17.03 -4.17
CA GLY A 200 -1.54 -16.52 -3.07
C GLY A 200 -0.15 -16.01 -3.47
N ARG A 201 0.20 -16.11 -4.76
CA ARG A 201 1.38 -15.48 -5.35
C ARG A 201 0.88 -14.23 -6.06
N GLY A 202 1.18 -13.05 -5.51
CA GLY A 202 0.98 -11.81 -6.24
C GLY A 202 1.57 -11.98 -7.63
N ARG A 203 0.81 -11.65 -8.69
CA ARG A 203 1.42 -11.50 -10.01
C ARG A 203 2.53 -10.48 -9.83
N HIS A 204 3.77 -10.93 -9.94
CA HIS A 204 4.90 -10.07 -10.21
C HIS A 204 4.53 -9.31 -11.49
N LEU A 205 4.07 -8.07 -11.35
CA LEU A 205 3.92 -7.16 -12.48
C LEU A 205 5.36 -6.84 -12.89
N SER A 206 5.71 -7.29 -14.09
CA SER A 206 7.04 -7.71 -14.54
C SER A 206 7.44 -9.08 -13.99
N PRO A 207 7.50 -10.15 -14.81
CA PRO A 207 8.56 -11.10 -14.58
C PRO A 207 9.83 -10.25 -14.61
N PHE A 208 10.61 -10.26 -13.52
CA PHE A 208 12.04 -10.08 -13.72
C PHE A 208 12.41 -11.26 -14.62
N LEU A 209 12.41 -11.05 -15.93
CA LEU A 209 13.24 -11.88 -16.78
C LEU A 209 14.63 -11.71 -16.16
N ASP A 210 15.31 -12.82 -15.88
CA ASP A 210 16.68 -12.77 -15.37
C ASP A 210 17.46 -11.74 -16.20
N GLU A 211 18.16 -10.81 -15.55
CA GLU A 211 18.89 -9.76 -16.28
C GLU A 211 19.79 -10.46 -17.30
N PRO A 212 19.65 -10.16 -18.60
CA PRO A 212 20.39 -10.86 -19.63
C PRO A 212 21.88 -10.58 -19.42
N THR A 213 22.67 -11.64 -19.38
CA THR A 213 24.13 -11.53 -19.28
C THR A 213 24.77 -11.93 -20.60
N TYR A 214 25.88 -11.30 -20.95
CA TYR A 214 26.68 -11.61 -22.13
C TYR A 214 28.15 -11.71 -21.76
N ILE A 215 28.87 -12.64 -22.38
CA ILE A 215 30.31 -12.80 -22.22
C ILE A 215 31.00 -12.04 -23.34
N CYS A 216 31.71 -10.96 -23.01
CA CYS A 216 32.45 -10.17 -23.99
C CYS A 216 33.43 -11.04 -24.78
N GLU A 217 33.44 -10.91 -26.10
CA GLU A 217 34.32 -11.71 -26.96
C GLU A 217 35.80 -11.28 -26.83
N HIS A 218 36.03 -10.02 -26.47
CA HIS A 218 37.36 -9.45 -26.33
C HIS A 218 38.03 -9.78 -25.00
N CYS A 219 37.41 -9.37 -23.87
CA CYS A 219 38.02 -9.54 -22.55
C CYS A 219 37.51 -10.77 -21.77
N ARG A 220 36.50 -11.49 -22.30
CA ARG A 220 35.89 -12.67 -21.69
C ARG A 220 35.17 -12.41 -20.36
N GLU A 221 34.93 -11.16 -20.01
CA GLU A 221 34.15 -10.80 -18.84
C GLU A 221 32.65 -10.90 -19.12
N GLU A 222 31.90 -11.41 -18.14
CA GLU A 222 30.44 -11.44 -18.16
C GLU A 222 29.88 -10.09 -17.69
N PHE A 223 28.94 -9.52 -18.43
CA PHE A 223 28.24 -8.30 -18.04
C PHE A 223 26.74 -8.39 -18.30
N ALA A 224 25.95 -7.73 -17.46
CA ALA A 224 24.51 -7.60 -17.62
C ALA A 224 24.15 -6.33 -18.39
N PHE A 225 23.08 -6.37 -19.16
CA PHE A 225 22.56 -5.22 -19.92
C PHE A 225 21.03 -5.13 -19.80
N GLN A 226 20.46 -3.97 -20.11
CA GLN A 226 19.02 -3.75 -19.99
C GLN A 226 18.32 -4.10 -21.31
N LEU A 227 17.29 -4.96 -21.24
CA LEU A 227 16.40 -5.24 -22.36
C LEU A 227 15.12 -4.41 -22.25
N GLU A 228 14.84 -3.60 -23.27
CA GLU A 228 13.55 -2.95 -23.45
C GLU A 228 12.72 -3.73 -24.50
N LEU A 229 12.21 -4.93 -24.18
CA LEU A 229 11.43 -5.73 -25.14
C LEU A 229 10.22 -6.49 -24.57
N LEU A 230 9.29 -6.81 -25.49
CA LEU A 230 8.10 -7.66 -25.36
C LEU A 230 8.37 -9.10 -25.83
N ASP A 231 7.67 -10.06 -25.22
CA ASP A 231 7.80 -11.52 -25.45
C ASP A 231 7.78 -11.96 -26.93
N GLY A 232 8.64 -12.93 -27.28
CA GLY A 232 8.58 -13.68 -28.54
C GLY A 232 9.38 -13.13 -29.72
N ALA A 233 10.38 -12.28 -29.46
CA ALA A 233 11.22 -11.66 -30.48
C ALA A 233 12.70 -12.08 -30.36
N THR A 234 13.36 -12.19 -31.51
CA THR A 234 14.83 -12.16 -31.61
C THR A 234 15.25 -10.73 -31.90
N GLN A 235 16.26 -10.20 -31.19
CA GLN A 235 16.78 -8.85 -31.40
C GLN A 235 18.31 -8.85 -31.42
N GLU A 236 18.87 -8.05 -32.31
CA GLU A 236 20.29 -7.69 -32.32
C GLU A 236 20.48 -6.35 -31.58
N LEU A 237 21.44 -6.32 -30.66
CA LEU A 237 21.81 -5.15 -29.86
C LEU A 237 23.31 -4.88 -29.99
N ILE A 238 23.70 -3.61 -29.82
CA ILE A 238 25.11 -3.22 -29.72
C ILE A 238 25.33 -2.65 -28.32
N GLU A 239 26.13 -3.35 -27.52
CA GLU A 239 26.45 -2.96 -26.14
C GLU A 239 27.96 -2.84 -25.94
N GLU A 240 28.38 -1.77 -25.27
CA GLU A 240 29.79 -1.55 -24.93
C GLU A 240 30.14 -2.34 -23.67
N CYS A 241 31.19 -3.17 -23.72
CA CYS A 241 31.65 -3.89 -22.55
C CYS A 241 32.15 -2.90 -21.50
N PRO A 242 31.60 -2.88 -20.27
CA PRO A 242 31.98 -1.91 -19.24
C PRO A 242 33.42 -2.09 -18.73
N VAL A 243 34.05 -3.22 -19.03
CA VAL A 243 35.42 -3.53 -18.59
C VAL A 243 36.48 -3.09 -19.61
N CYS A 244 36.26 -3.33 -20.90
CA CYS A 244 37.28 -3.06 -21.92
C CYS A 244 36.88 -1.98 -22.93
N GLY A 245 35.64 -1.50 -22.93
CA GLY A 245 35.15 -0.49 -23.86
C GLY A 245 34.91 -0.99 -25.28
N GLN A 246 34.97 -2.30 -25.51
CA GLN A 246 34.72 -2.88 -26.83
C GLN A 246 33.22 -3.00 -27.09
N GLU A 247 32.76 -2.54 -28.25
CA GLU A 247 31.40 -2.79 -28.74
C GLU A 247 31.20 -4.27 -29.04
N ASN A 248 30.14 -4.86 -28.49
CA ASN A 248 29.72 -6.23 -28.75
C ASN A 248 28.37 -6.22 -29.45
N ARG A 249 28.25 -6.99 -30.53
CA ARG A 249 26.97 -7.27 -31.18
C ARG A 249 26.37 -8.52 -30.56
N ILE A 250 25.23 -8.36 -29.91
CA ILE A 250 24.60 -9.39 -29.09
C ILE A 250 23.27 -9.75 -29.73
N LEU A 251 23.11 -11.01 -30.10
CA LEU A 251 21.83 -11.59 -30.47
C LEU A 251 21.13 -12.09 -29.21
N VAL A 252 19.92 -11.60 -28.97
CA VAL A 252 19.07 -11.98 -27.84
C VAL A 252 17.85 -12.72 -28.35
N GLU A 253 17.62 -13.92 -27.83
CA GLU A 253 16.44 -14.75 -28.12
C GLU A 253 15.63 -14.96 -26.85
N ILE A 254 14.32 -14.66 -26.91
CA ILE A 254 13.37 -14.92 -25.82
C ILE A 254 12.41 -16.02 -26.28
N ASP A 255 12.44 -17.18 -25.60
CA ASP A 255 11.55 -18.28 -25.94
C ASP A 255 10.10 -18.06 -25.47
N ALA A 256 9.18 -18.94 -25.89
CA ALA A 256 7.76 -18.85 -25.54
C ALA A 256 7.47 -19.06 -24.04
N GLN A 257 8.47 -19.44 -23.25
CA GLN A 257 8.41 -19.57 -21.80
C GLN A 257 9.12 -18.40 -21.08
N GLY A 258 9.69 -17.45 -21.82
CA GLY A 258 10.40 -16.28 -21.30
C GLY A 258 11.87 -16.52 -20.95
N ALA A 259 12.47 -17.64 -21.35
CA ALA A 259 13.90 -17.85 -21.12
C ALA A 259 14.73 -17.03 -22.13
N ILE A 260 15.73 -16.29 -21.62
CA ILE A 260 16.63 -15.47 -22.43
C ILE A 260 17.88 -16.26 -22.79
N ARG A 261 18.29 -16.17 -24.05
CA ARG A 261 19.60 -16.65 -24.53
C ARG A 261 20.31 -15.52 -25.26
N THR A 262 21.60 -15.39 -25.00
CA THR A 262 22.46 -14.42 -25.68
C THR A 262 23.56 -15.12 -26.43
N SER A 263 23.86 -14.69 -27.65
CA SER A 263 25.00 -15.17 -28.43
C SER A 263 25.65 -14.02 -29.20
N GLY A 264 26.93 -14.15 -29.52
CA GLY A 264 27.59 -13.25 -30.46
C GLY A 264 27.03 -13.43 -31.88
N ASP A 265 27.08 -12.38 -32.69
CA ASP A 265 26.71 -12.44 -34.10
C ASP A 265 27.65 -13.40 -34.87
N PRO A 266 27.15 -14.52 -35.44
CA PRO A 266 27.98 -15.46 -36.18
C PRO A 266 28.56 -14.90 -37.48
N ASP A 267 28.03 -13.79 -38.02
CA ASP A 267 28.48 -13.20 -39.29
C ASP A 267 29.65 -12.22 -39.15
N VAL A 268 30.13 -11.94 -37.93
CA VAL A 268 31.34 -11.14 -37.68
C VAL A 268 32.47 -12.06 -37.25
N SER A 269 33.00 -12.81 -38.21
CA SER A 269 34.33 -13.41 -38.07
C SER A 269 35.38 -12.30 -38.07
N HIS A 270 36.08 -12.10 -36.94
CA HIS A 270 37.32 -11.34 -36.89
C HIS A 270 38.42 -11.99 -37.74
#